data_AF-A0A9E3SMV8-F1
#
_entry.id   AF-A0A9E3SMV8-F1
#
_cell.length_a   1.000
_cell.length_b   1.000
_cell.length_c   1.000
_cell.angle_alpha   90.00
_cell.angle_beta   90.00
_cell.angle_gamma   90.00
#
_symmetry.space_group_name_H-M   'P 1'
#
loop_
_entity.id
_entity.type
_entity.pdbx_description
1 polymer ?
#
loop_
_entity_poly.entity_id
_entity_poly.type
_entity_poly.pdbx_seq_one_letter_code
_entity_poly.pdbx_strand_id
1 'polypeptide(L)'
;MATLPQTSIDRTQQDSLRDRLLPQAARYGGQVLLYLLLIACSLWFILPLIWMVMTSFMPITQVGKFPPEWIPVTWQFENYSEALRFWNFNVTFRNTVIITVVTMIGNLTSSTLVAYG
;
A
#
# COMPACT_ATOMS: atom_id res chain seq x y z
N MET A 1 69.54 -30.03 -4.39
CA MET A 1 68.77 -29.38 -3.31
C MET A 1 67.65 -28.61 -3.98
N ALA A 2 66.40 -29.00 -3.71
CA ALA A 2 65.25 -28.88 -4.61
C ALA A 2 64.69 -27.45 -4.76
N THR A 3 64.46 -27.02 -6.00
CA THR A 3 63.60 -25.88 -6.34
C THR A 3 62.14 -26.35 -6.31
N LEU A 4 61.36 -25.92 -5.32
CA LEU A 4 59.94 -26.25 -5.23
C LEU A 4 59.12 -25.45 -6.27
N PRO A 5 58.23 -26.10 -7.04
CA PRO A 5 57.36 -25.44 -8.00
C PRO A 5 56.00 -25.17 -7.36
N GLN A 6 55.66 -23.92 -7.03
CA GLN A 6 54.33 -23.55 -6.53
C GLN A 6 54.06 -22.07 -6.84
N THR A 7 53.23 -21.76 -7.84
CA THR A 7 52.53 -20.46 -7.99
C THR A 7 51.54 -20.39 -9.17
N SER A 8 51.33 -21.46 -9.94
CA SER A 8 50.36 -21.46 -11.06
C SER A 8 48.97 -21.96 -10.68
N ILE A 9 48.81 -22.56 -9.49
CA ILE A 9 47.47 -22.80 -8.96
C ILE A 9 46.86 -21.44 -8.65
N ASP A 10 45.63 -21.26 -9.13
CA ASP A 10 44.62 -20.45 -8.47
C ASP A 10 44.22 -19.13 -9.14
N ARG A 11 44.70 -18.71 -10.32
CA ARG A 11 44.09 -17.53 -10.96
C ARG A 11 42.67 -17.81 -11.47
N THR A 12 42.49 -18.94 -12.15
CA THR A 12 41.18 -19.40 -12.66
C THR A 12 40.21 -19.79 -11.54
N GLN A 13 40.73 -20.33 -10.45
CA GLN A 13 39.92 -20.77 -9.31
C GLN A 13 39.60 -19.60 -8.35
N GLN A 14 40.50 -18.63 -8.19
CA GLN A 14 40.25 -17.38 -7.47
C GLN A 14 39.21 -16.48 -8.16
N ASP A 15 39.18 -16.40 -9.50
CA ASP A 15 38.17 -15.62 -10.23
C ASP A 15 36.76 -16.24 -10.10
N SER A 16 36.65 -17.56 -10.20
CA SER A 16 35.37 -18.27 -10.03
C SER A 16 34.78 -18.17 -8.61
N LEU A 17 35.61 -17.97 -7.58
CA LEU A 17 35.17 -17.73 -6.21
C LEU A 17 34.68 -16.29 -6.01
N ARG A 18 35.36 -15.30 -6.61
CA ARG A 18 34.96 -13.90 -6.54
C ARG A 18 33.59 -13.67 -7.19
N ASP A 19 33.36 -14.24 -8.37
CA ASP A 19 32.10 -14.14 -9.10
C ASP A 19 30.92 -14.83 -8.38
N ARG A 20 31.21 -15.75 -7.46
CA ARG A 20 30.19 -16.41 -6.61
C ARG A 20 29.86 -15.65 -5.32
N LEU A 21 30.77 -14.81 -4.83
CA LEU A 21 30.60 -14.07 -3.57
C LEU A 21 29.96 -12.68 -3.77
N LEU A 22 30.28 -12.01 -4.88
CA LEU A 22 29.73 -10.69 -5.22
C LEU A 22 28.22 -10.63 -5.58
N PRO A 23 27.53 -11.69 -6.06
CA PRO A 23 26.12 -11.60 -6.42
C PRO A 23 25.15 -11.74 -5.23
N GLN A 24 25.61 -12.17 -4.05
CA GLN A 24 24.74 -12.32 -2.86
C GLN A 24 24.66 -11.04 -2.02
N ALA A 25 25.78 -10.35 -1.77
CA ALA A 25 25.79 -9.11 -0.98
C ALA A 25 25.02 -7.96 -1.69
N ALA A 26 25.10 -7.89 -3.02
CA ALA A 26 24.35 -6.92 -3.82
C ALA A 26 22.82 -7.16 -3.80
N ARG A 27 22.37 -8.42 -3.64
CA ARG A 27 20.93 -8.75 -3.53
C ARG A 27 20.33 -8.25 -2.23
N TYR A 28 21.02 -8.38 -1.11
CA TYR A 28 20.52 -7.89 0.19
C TYR A 28 20.40 -6.35 0.25
N GLY A 29 21.38 -5.63 -0.31
CA GLY A 29 21.31 -4.17 -0.42
C GLY A 29 20.15 -3.68 -1.29
N GLY A 30 19.92 -4.34 -2.44
CA GLY A 30 18.78 -4.06 -3.31
C GLY A 30 17.43 -4.36 -2.65
N GLN A 31 17.34 -5.44 -1.86
CA GLN A 31 16.12 -5.78 -1.11
C GLN A 31 15.81 -4.75 -0.02
N VAL A 32 16.80 -4.30 0.75
CA VAL A 32 16.60 -3.26 1.77
C VAL A 32 16.12 -1.95 1.14
N LEU A 33 16.74 -1.53 0.03
CA LEU A 33 16.31 -0.33 -0.71
C LEU A 33 14.88 -0.47 -1.23
N LEU A 34 14.52 -1.65 -1.76
CA LEU A 34 13.17 -1.94 -2.23
C LEU A 34 12.16 -1.87 -1.07
N TYR A 35 12.45 -2.50 0.08
CA TYR A 35 11.58 -2.43 1.25
C TYR A 35 11.40 -1.00 1.76
N LEU A 36 12.47 -0.20 1.83
CA LEU A 36 12.38 1.21 2.21
C LEU A 36 11.49 2.01 1.25
N LEU A 37 11.62 1.78 -0.05
CA LEU A 37 10.79 2.43 -1.06
C LEU A 37 9.32 2.00 -0.95
N LEU A 38 9.06 0.70 -0.73
CA LEU A 38 7.71 0.18 -0.50
C LEU A 38 7.07 0.77 0.76
N ILE A 39 7.83 0.90 1.85
CA ILE A 39 7.36 1.53 3.10
C ILE A 39 7.07 3.01 2.85
N ALA A 40 7.96 3.74 2.17
CA ALA A 40 7.75 5.16 1.85
C ALA A 40 6.49 5.36 0.99
N CYS A 41 6.30 4.54 -0.05
CA CYS A 41 5.08 4.55 -0.85
C CYS A 41 3.84 4.23 0.01
N SER A 42 3.90 3.19 0.86
CA SER A 42 2.78 2.84 1.74
C SER A 42 2.39 3.99 2.67
N LEU A 43 3.37 4.63 3.31
CA LEU A 43 3.13 5.80 4.16
C LEU A 43 2.50 6.94 3.37
N TRP A 44 2.97 7.20 2.14
CA TRP A 44 2.40 8.22 1.27
C TRP A 44 0.92 7.98 0.95
N PHE A 45 0.52 6.74 0.73
CA PHE A 45 -0.89 6.37 0.52
C PHE A 45 -1.73 6.44 1.81
N ILE A 46 -1.13 6.22 2.98
CA ILE A 46 -1.82 6.29 4.28
C ILE A 46 -2.03 7.74 4.74
N LEU A 47 -1.15 8.67 4.39
CA LEU A 47 -1.27 10.09 4.75
C LEU A 47 -2.66 10.71 4.41
N PRO A 48 -3.20 10.61 3.18
CA PRO A 48 -4.52 11.15 2.87
C PRO A 48 -5.66 10.43 3.61
N LEU A 49 -5.50 9.15 3.95
CA LEU A 49 -6.46 8.41 4.77
C LEU A 49 -6.49 8.95 6.20
N ILE A 50 -5.33 9.15 6.82
CA ILE A 50 -5.23 9.76 8.15
C ILE A 50 -5.84 11.16 8.12
N TRP A 51 -5.50 11.96 7.10
CA TRP A 51 -6.06 13.29 6.92
C TRP A 51 -7.58 13.27 6.84
N MET A 52 -8.15 12.41 5.98
CA MET A 52 -9.61 12.28 5.84
C MET A 52 -10.27 11.92 7.17
N VAL A 53 -9.71 10.95 7.91
CA VAL A 53 -10.23 10.57 9.23
C VAL A 53 -10.19 11.76 10.19
N MET A 54 -9.07 12.48 10.28
CA MET A 54 -8.96 13.67 11.13
C MET A 54 -9.97 14.75 10.75
N THR A 55 -10.12 15.06 9.46
CA THR A 55 -11.11 16.05 8.99
C THR A 55 -12.56 15.62 9.25
N SER A 56 -12.86 14.32 9.28
CA SER A 56 -14.20 13.83 9.61
C SER A 56 -14.63 14.15 11.03
N PHE A 57 -13.69 14.33 11.96
CA PHE A 57 -13.95 14.72 13.35
C PHE A 57 -13.89 16.24 13.58
N MET A 58 -13.50 17.03 12.57
CA MET A 58 -13.37 18.49 12.70
C MET A 58 -14.75 19.19 12.59
N PRO A 59 -14.95 20.31 13.32
CA PRO A 59 -16.09 21.21 13.14
C PRO A 59 -16.11 21.82 11.72
N ILE A 60 -17.29 22.04 11.14
CA ILE A 60 -17.43 22.72 9.84
C ILE A 60 -16.80 24.13 9.83
N THR A 61 -16.81 24.81 10.98
CA THR A 61 -16.17 26.11 11.19
C THR A 61 -14.64 26.06 11.21
N GLN A 62 -14.04 24.87 11.37
CA GLN A 62 -12.59 24.65 11.40
C GLN A 62 -12.10 24.17 10.02
N VAL A 63 -12.90 23.38 9.29
CA VAL A 63 -12.59 22.90 7.93
C VAL A 63 -12.43 24.05 6.92
N GLY A 64 -13.18 25.15 7.09
CA GLY A 64 -13.12 26.33 6.21
C GLY A 64 -12.14 27.44 6.62
N LYS A 65 -11.41 27.29 7.73
CA LYS A 65 -10.47 28.32 8.20
C LYS A 65 -9.09 28.17 7.56
N PHE A 66 -8.50 29.30 7.18
CA PHE A 66 -7.09 29.41 6.81
C PHE A 66 -6.32 30.05 7.97
N PRO A 67 -5.25 29.43 8.51
CA PRO A 67 -4.60 28.20 8.07
C PRO A 67 -5.37 26.91 8.47
N PRO A 68 -5.37 25.86 7.63
CA PRO A 68 -6.01 24.59 7.94
C PRO A 68 -5.26 23.88 9.08
N GLU A 69 -5.96 23.64 10.17
CA GLU A 69 -5.42 22.95 11.34
C GLU A 69 -5.43 21.44 11.09
N TRP A 70 -4.29 20.77 11.29
CA TRP A 70 -4.13 19.34 11.02
C TRP A 70 -4.76 18.46 12.11
N ILE A 71 -5.00 19.04 13.29
CA ILE A 71 -5.50 18.35 14.48
C ILE A 71 -6.81 19.03 14.90
N PRO A 72 -7.90 18.28 15.13
CA PRO A 72 -9.17 18.86 15.58
C PRO A 72 -8.98 19.52 16.95
N VAL A 73 -9.46 20.76 17.11
CA VAL A 73 -9.44 21.44 18.43
C VAL A 73 -10.53 20.88 19.33
N THR A 74 -11.62 20.40 18.73
CA THR A 74 -12.72 19.71 19.42
C THR A 74 -13.12 18.49 18.60
N TRP A 75 -13.27 17.34 19.27
CA TRP A 75 -13.69 16.09 18.66
C TRP A 75 -15.22 16.08 18.52
N GLN A 76 -15.74 16.23 17.30
CA GLN A 76 -17.19 16.24 17.05
C GLN A 76 -17.67 14.88 16.54
N PHE A 77 -18.09 14.01 17.47
CA PHE A 77 -18.72 12.72 17.14
C PHE A 77 -20.13 12.87 16.57
N GLU A 78 -20.78 14.01 16.82
CA GLU A 78 -22.12 14.35 16.31
C GLU A 78 -22.17 14.33 14.77
N ASN A 79 -21.06 14.69 14.11
CA ASN A 79 -20.90 14.66 12.65
C ASN A 79 -21.29 13.29 12.06
N TYR A 80 -20.97 12.19 12.73
CA TYR A 80 -21.34 10.85 12.27
C TYR A 80 -22.84 10.58 12.43
N SER A 81 -23.44 10.98 13.56
CA SER A 81 -24.88 10.82 13.77
C SER A 81 -25.71 11.68 12.83
N GLU A 82 -25.23 12.89 12.51
CA GLU A 82 -25.88 13.80 11.57
C GLU A 82 -25.72 13.29 10.13
N ALA A 83 -24.53 12.82 9.73
CA ALA A 83 -24.30 12.23 8.42
C ALA A 83 -25.20 11.00 8.15
N LEU A 84 -25.45 10.17 9.16
CA LEU A 84 -26.36 9.03 9.04
C LEU A 84 -27.84 9.44 8.90
N ARG A 85 -28.21 10.63 9.38
CA ARG A 85 -29.59 11.16 9.32
C ARG A 85 -29.84 12.04 8.10
N PHE A 86 -28.82 12.75 7.60
CA PHE A 86 -28.93 13.78 6.57
C PHE A 86 -29.55 13.26 5.26
N TRP A 87 -29.32 11.99 4.91
CA TRP A 87 -29.83 11.39 3.67
C TRP A 87 -30.38 9.98 3.89
N ASN A 88 -31.30 9.79 4.85
CA ASN A 88 -31.96 8.49 5.11
C ASN A 88 -31.02 7.31 4.86
N PHE A 89 -29.88 7.25 5.55
CA PHE A 89 -28.73 6.41 5.18
C PHE A 89 -29.14 4.96 4.86
N ASN A 90 -30.11 4.44 5.60
CA ASN A 90 -30.69 3.12 5.40
C ASN A 90 -31.25 2.88 3.98
N VAL A 91 -31.91 3.87 3.38
CA VAL A 91 -32.48 3.76 2.03
C VAL A 91 -31.38 3.75 0.98
N THR A 92 -30.44 4.70 1.07
CA THR A 92 -29.32 4.79 0.12
C THR A 92 -28.42 3.57 0.21
N PHE A 93 -28.07 3.15 1.42
CA PHE A 93 -27.27 1.95 1.67
C PHE A 93 -27.94 0.70 1.08
N ARG A 94 -29.23 0.49 1.36
CA ARG A 94 -29.98 -0.66 0.82
C ARG A 94 -30.05 -0.63 -0.71
N ASN A 95 -30.30 0.52 -1.31
CA ASN A 95 -30.35 0.65 -2.77
C ASN A 95 -28.99 0.30 -3.40
N THR A 96 -27.89 0.79 -2.84
CA THR A 96 -26.54 0.46 -3.32
C THR A 96 -26.26 -1.03 -3.17
N VAL A 97 -26.55 -1.63 -2.01
CA VAL A 97 -26.34 -3.08 -1.79
C VAL A 97 -27.12 -3.92 -2.79
N ILE A 98 -28.39 -3.61 -3.03
CA ILE A 98 -29.22 -4.34 -4.01
C ILE A 98 -28.60 -4.24 -5.40
N ILE A 99 -28.26 -3.02 -5.86
CA ILE A 99 -27.68 -2.81 -7.19
C ILE A 99 -26.34 -3.55 -7.31
N THR A 100 -25.44 -3.42 -6.33
CA THR A 100 -24.13 -4.08 -6.35
C THR A 100 -24.25 -5.60 -6.40
N VAL A 101 -25.15 -6.20 -5.62
CA VAL A 101 -25.34 -7.67 -5.61
C VAL A 101 -25.93 -8.15 -6.93
N VAL A 102 -26.94 -7.48 -7.45
CA VAL A 102 -27.55 -7.84 -8.74
C VAL A 102 -26.53 -7.74 -9.87
N THR A 103 -25.76 -6.66 -9.93
CA THR A 103 -24.70 -6.48 -10.92
C THR A 103 -23.57 -7.49 -10.74
N MET A 104 -23.18 -7.82 -9.51
CA MET A 104 -22.15 -8.82 -9.24
C MET A 104 -22.57 -10.21 -9.74
N ILE A 105 -23.81 -10.64 -9.45
CA ILE A 105 -24.34 -11.91 -9.93
C ILE A 105 -24.40 -11.91 -11.45
N GLY A 106 -24.98 -10.87 -12.06
CA GLY A 106 -25.08 -10.76 -13.52
C GLY A 106 -23.72 -10.79 -14.22
N ASN A 107 -22.73 -10.08 -13.66
CA ASN A 107 -21.36 -10.08 -14.18
C ASN A 107 -20.72 -11.47 -14.03
N LEU A 108 -20.86 -12.11 -12.86
CA LEU A 108 -20.28 -13.43 -12.61
C LEU A 108 -20.87 -14.46 -13.58
N THR A 109 -22.19 -14.51 -13.74
CA THR A 109 -22.83 -15.45 -14.68
C THR A 109 -22.44 -15.18 -16.12
N SER A 110 -22.34 -13.91 -16.52
CA SER A 110 -21.96 -13.53 -17.88
C SER A 110 -20.51 -13.90 -18.17
N SER A 111 -19.59 -13.60 -17.26
CA SER A 111 -18.17 -13.93 -17.39
C SER A 111 -17.94 -15.45 -17.39
N THR A 112 -18.64 -16.21 -16.53
CA THR A 112 -18.54 -17.68 -16.52
C THR A 112 -19.09 -18.31 -17.80
N LEU A 113 -20.23 -17.81 -18.31
CA LEU A 113 -20.79 -18.31 -19.56
C LEU A 113 -19.85 -18.08 -20.75
N VAL A 114 -19.25 -16.89 -20.87
CA VAL A 114 -18.29 -16.57 -21.94
C VAL A 114 -16.96 -17.35 -21.78
N ALA A 115 -16.56 -17.66 -20.55
CA ALA A 115 -15.30 -18.38 -20.31
C ALA A 115 -15.38 -19.88 -20.61
N TYR A 116 -16.57 -20.51 -20.47
CA TYR A 116 -16.73 -21.96 -20.54
C TYR A 116 -17.76 -22.48 -21.55
N GLY A 117 -18.62 -21.61 -22.10
CA GLY A 117 -19.59 -21.93 -23.16
C GLY A 117 -19.03 -21.64 -24.53
#